data_AF-A0A7L0B7F8-F1
#
_entry.id   AF-A0A7L0B7F8-F1
#
_cell.length_a   1.000
_cell.length_b   1.000
_cell.length_c   1.000
_cell.angle_alpha   90.00
_cell.angle_beta   90.00
_cell.angle_gamma   90.00
#
_symmetry.space_group_name_H-M   'P 1'
#
loop_
_entity.id
_entity.type
_entity.pdbx_description
1 polymer ?
#
loop_
_entity_poly.entity_id
_entity_poly.type
_entity_poly.pdbx_seq_one_letter_code
_entity_poly.pdbx_strand_id
1 'polypeptide(L)'
;SLDFWRLLYALLKQIHGGKWTESDAIDNQIRFVKSALWYHGYGRPELYRLPSNGSAGSRELLLAFSWLLHRLSLLEQLLARNRVKTGDETSVCMCEDDLPHCQRGTTEIAPEYGLEDRVDVRYLQWLNGRLRFQWRSLHAQHQEQCKLLHKLHLFTSGSHMDQILGHFSITETDLVRQPENYKQLLQLLESETRQLEAFLEWKQLEPVYWQWMETVLDNMAEEGNMCESQDAHVEKSGLPKVTSCCPWADSLTGQIDRLSRDLMTLRDQLHELVTCRKAAWCEKVR
;
A
#
# COMPACT_ATOMS: atom_id res chain seq x y z
N SER A 1 -8.84 -19.05 14.89
CA SER A 1 -8.39 -17.64 15.01
C SER A 1 -6.92 -17.50 14.62
N LEU A 2 -6.03 -18.37 15.13
CA LEU A 2 -4.60 -18.34 14.80
C LEU A 2 -4.29 -18.40 13.29
N ASP A 3 -5.00 -19.25 12.54
CA ASP A 3 -4.80 -19.35 11.08
C ASP A 3 -5.16 -18.07 10.34
N PHE A 4 -6.10 -17.29 10.88
CA PHE A 4 -6.48 -16.02 10.27
C PHE A 4 -5.43 -14.93 10.49
N TRP A 5 -4.77 -14.92 11.65
CA TRP A 5 -3.59 -14.08 11.88
C TRP A 5 -2.46 -14.43 10.91
N ARG A 6 -2.20 -15.71 10.67
CA ARG A 6 -1.18 -16.17 9.70
C ARG A 6 -1.52 -15.73 8.28
N LEU A 7 -2.80 -15.84 7.90
CA LEU A 7 -3.28 -15.37 6.61
C LEU A 7 -3.08 -13.86 6.44
N LEU A 8 -3.50 -13.05 7.41
CA LEU A 8 -3.29 -11.60 7.37
C LEU A 8 -1.80 -11.22 7.34
N TYR A 9 -0.97 -11.92 8.11
CA TYR A 9 0.48 -11.74 8.08
C TYR A 9 1.04 -12.04 6.69
N ALA A 10 0.66 -13.16 6.08
CA ALA A 10 1.13 -13.54 4.74
C ALA A 10 0.71 -12.51 3.68
N LEU A 11 -0.56 -12.09 3.69
CA LEU A 11 -1.09 -11.11 2.74
C LEU A 11 -0.41 -9.75 2.89
N LEU A 12 -0.33 -9.23 4.11
CA LEU A 12 0.32 -7.94 4.35
C LEU A 12 1.80 -7.98 4.01
N LYS A 13 2.51 -9.07 4.30
CA LYS A 13 3.91 -9.21 3.94
C LYS A 13 4.11 -9.25 2.42
N GLN A 14 3.19 -9.91 1.70
CA GLN A 14 3.18 -9.95 0.24
C GLN A 14 2.93 -8.56 -0.36
N ILE A 15 2.12 -7.70 0.26
CA ILE A 15 1.94 -6.30 -0.18
C ILE A 15 3.22 -5.49 0.05
N HIS A 16 3.81 -5.56 1.25
CA HIS A 16 5.02 -4.78 1.60
C HIS A 16 6.31 -5.33 0.96
N GLY A 17 6.22 -6.37 0.14
CA GLY A 17 7.34 -6.97 -0.57
C GLY A 17 8.39 -7.64 0.29
N GLY A 18 8.04 -8.01 1.53
CA GLY A 18 8.89 -8.83 2.37
C GLY A 18 8.90 -10.27 1.88
N LYS A 19 10.08 -10.91 1.81
CA LYS A 19 10.16 -12.36 1.62
C LYS A 19 9.51 -13.07 2.81
N TRP A 20 8.67 -14.06 2.53
CA TRP A 20 8.09 -14.89 3.57
C TRP A 20 9.19 -15.54 4.42
N THR A 21 9.08 -15.43 5.75
CA THR A 21 9.98 -16.10 6.71
C THR A 21 9.09 -16.94 7.61
N GLU A 22 9.15 -18.26 7.45
CA GLU A 22 8.39 -19.24 8.26
C GLU A 22 8.69 -19.14 9.76
N SER A 23 9.85 -18.59 10.13
CA SER A 23 10.43 -18.70 11.47
C SER A 23 10.13 -17.51 12.40
N ASP A 24 9.21 -16.61 12.05
CA ASP A 24 8.86 -15.53 12.97
C ASP A 24 7.93 -16.07 14.07
N ALA A 25 8.32 -15.93 15.34
CA ALA A 25 7.48 -16.28 16.47
C ALA A 25 6.07 -15.67 16.32
N ILE A 26 5.03 -16.38 16.76
CA ILE A 26 3.63 -15.97 16.60
C ILE A 26 3.37 -14.54 17.11
N ASP A 27 4.02 -14.16 18.22
CA ASP A 27 3.93 -12.80 18.77
C ASP A 27 4.49 -11.73 17.82
N ASN A 28 5.58 -12.03 17.11
CA ASN A 28 6.15 -11.13 16.09
C ASN A 28 5.22 -10.99 14.88
N GLN A 29 4.57 -12.07 14.46
CA GLN A 29 3.60 -12.04 13.36
C GLN A 29 2.40 -11.15 13.73
N ILE A 30 1.86 -11.31 14.94
CA ILE A 30 0.73 -10.51 15.43
C ILE A 30 1.12 -9.04 15.59
N ARG A 31 2.30 -8.76 16.15
CA ARG A 31 2.83 -7.40 16.27
C ARG A 31 3.00 -6.74 14.90
N PHE A 32 3.51 -7.47 13.92
CA PHE A 32 3.63 -6.99 12.53
C PHE A 32 2.26 -6.69 11.92
N VAL A 33 1.29 -7.59 12.04
CA VAL A 33 -0.07 -7.36 11.51
C VAL A 33 -0.69 -6.12 12.14
N LYS A 34 -0.58 -5.95 13.46
CA LYS A 34 -1.05 -4.75 14.15
C LYS A 34 -0.35 -3.49 13.65
N SER A 35 0.98 -3.48 13.52
CA SER A 35 1.70 -2.29 13.06
C SER A 35 1.42 -1.96 11.59
N ALA A 36 1.29 -2.98 10.74
CA ALA A 36 0.95 -2.81 9.33
C ALA A 36 -0.48 -2.27 9.16
N LEU A 37 -1.45 -2.81 9.90
CA LEU A 37 -2.83 -2.28 9.90
C LEU A 37 -2.88 -0.84 10.41
N TRP A 38 -2.10 -0.50 11.43
CA TRP A 38 -1.98 0.87 11.91
C TRP A 38 -1.37 1.81 10.86
N TYR A 39 -0.32 1.37 10.18
CA TYR A 39 0.33 2.12 9.09
C TYR A 39 -0.64 2.43 7.94
N HIS A 40 -1.51 1.47 7.59
CA HIS A 40 -2.54 1.66 6.58
C HIS A 40 -3.73 2.51 7.07
N GLY A 41 -3.83 2.79 8.37
CA GLY A 41 -4.86 3.65 8.95
C GLY A 41 -6.08 2.93 9.51
N TYR A 42 -5.98 1.63 9.81
CA TYR A 42 -7.07 0.89 10.47
C TYR A 42 -7.18 1.30 11.95
N GLY A 43 -8.20 2.08 12.28
CA GLY A 43 -8.32 2.77 13.58
C GLY A 43 -9.11 2.05 14.68
N ARG A 44 -9.54 0.79 14.52
CA ARG A 44 -10.41 0.14 15.51
C ARG A 44 -9.64 -0.30 16.77
N PRO A 45 -9.96 0.23 17.97
CA PRO A 45 -9.21 -0.06 19.19
C PRO A 45 -9.38 -1.50 19.68
N GLU A 46 -10.50 -2.16 19.36
CA GLU A 46 -10.78 -3.54 19.77
C GLU A 46 -9.73 -4.52 19.24
N LEU A 47 -9.24 -4.32 18.02
CA LEU A 47 -8.20 -5.16 17.41
C LEU A 47 -6.85 -5.03 18.15
N TYR A 48 -6.48 -3.81 18.55
CA TYR A 48 -5.20 -3.57 19.23
C TYR A 48 -5.18 -4.11 20.65
N ARG A 49 -6.35 -4.17 21.31
CA ARG A 49 -6.56 -4.77 22.63
C ARG A 49 -6.51 -6.31 22.63
N LEU A 50 -6.55 -6.97 21.48
CA LEU A 50 -6.49 -8.43 21.40
C LEU A 50 -5.18 -9.00 21.96
N PRO A 51 -5.22 -10.16 22.63
CA PRO A 51 -4.04 -10.79 23.20
C PRO A 51 -3.04 -11.24 22.12
N SER A 52 -1.74 -11.14 22.43
CA SER A 52 -0.64 -11.63 21.59
C SER A 52 -0.62 -13.14 21.36
N ASN A 53 -1.48 -13.90 22.03
CA ASN A 53 -1.54 -15.36 21.90
C ASN A 53 -2.37 -15.82 20.69
N GLY A 54 -3.03 -14.89 19.97
CA GLY A 54 -3.80 -15.19 18.76
C GLY A 54 -5.04 -16.08 18.97
N SER A 55 -5.40 -16.35 20.23
CA SER A 55 -6.47 -17.28 20.61
C SER A 55 -7.87 -16.72 20.37
N ALA A 56 -8.06 -15.39 20.41
CA ALA A 56 -9.34 -14.71 20.26
C ALA A 56 -9.30 -13.61 19.20
N GLY A 57 -10.47 -13.11 18.82
CA GLY A 57 -10.62 -11.94 17.96
C GLY A 57 -10.94 -12.21 16.49
N SER A 58 -11.54 -13.36 16.16
CA SER A 58 -11.88 -13.71 14.76
C SER A 58 -12.78 -12.67 14.10
N ARG A 59 -13.67 -12.03 14.85
CA ARG A 59 -14.57 -10.98 14.35
C ARG A 59 -13.79 -9.70 14.01
N GLU A 60 -12.92 -9.25 14.89
CA GLU A 60 -12.11 -8.04 14.71
C GLU A 60 -11.12 -8.22 13.56
N LEU A 61 -10.57 -9.43 13.41
CA LEU A 61 -9.73 -9.81 12.28
C LEU A 61 -10.51 -9.85 10.98
N LEU A 62 -11.75 -10.33 11.02
CA LEU A 62 -12.61 -10.35 9.85
C LEU A 62 -12.89 -8.93 9.38
N LEU A 63 -13.23 -8.03 10.31
CA LEU A 63 -13.47 -6.62 10.00
C LEU A 63 -12.21 -5.91 9.50
N ALA A 64 -11.04 -6.23 10.05
CA ALA A 64 -9.77 -5.74 9.52
C ALA A 64 -9.52 -6.25 8.10
N PHE A 65 -9.78 -7.53 7.82
CA PHE A 65 -9.66 -8.12 6.48
C PHE A 65 -10.64 -7.49 5.49
N SER A 66 -11.91 -7.35 5.86
CA SER A 66 -12.94 -6.67 5.07
C SER A 66 -12.56 -5.23 4.77
N TRP A 67 -12.01 -4.53 5.76
CA TRP A 67 -11.51 -3.17 5.57
C TRP A 67 -10.34 -3.13 4.58
N LEU A 68 -9.40 -4.08 4.66
CA LEU A 68 -8.30 -4.21 3.69
C LEU A 68 -8.81 -4.49 2.27
N LEU A 69 -9.77 -5.41 2.12
CA LEU A 69 -10.40 -5.71 0.83
C LEU A 69 -11.00 -4.44 0.20
N HIS A 70 -11.74 -3.67 0.99
CA HIS A 70 -12.44 -2.49 0.49
C HIS A 70 -11.51 -1.28 0.27
N ARG A 71 -10.60 -0.98 1.19
CA ARG A 71 -9.80 0.26 1.19
C ARG A 71 -8.50 0.16 0.42
N LEU A 72 -7.86 -1.01 0.42
CA LEU A 72 -6.57 -1.21 -0.25
C LEU A 72 -6.70 -1.93 -1.58
N SER A 73 -7.92 -2.30 -2.02
CA SER A 73 -8.12 -3.14 -3.21
C SER A 73 -7.17 -4.34 -3.18
N LEU A 74 -7.16 -5.03 -2.03
CA LEU A 74 -6.13 -6.00 -1.65
C LEU A 74 -5.92 -7.05 -2.73
N LEU A 75 -7.01 -7.54 -3.32
CA LEU A 75 -6.96 -8.59 -4.34
C LEU A 75 -6.40 -8.05 -5.65
N GLU A 76 -6.79 -6.84 -6.04
CA GLU A 76 -6.27 -6.17 -7.22
C GLU A 76 -4.76 -5.89 -7.10
N GLN A 77 -4.27 -5.48 -5.92
CA GLN A 77 -2.84 -5.32 -5.65
C GLN A 77 -2.07 -6.64 -5.73
N LEU A 78 -2.64 -7.73 -5.20
CA LEU A 78 -2.02 -9.05 -5.28
C LEU A 78 -1.97 -9.57 -6.72
N LEU A 79 -3.01 -9.34 -7.51
CA LEU A 79 -3.03 -9.68 -8.94
C LEU A 79 -2.02 -8.86 -9.73
N ALA A 80 -1.95 -7.55 -9.51
CA ALA A 80 -0.98 -6.68 -10.18
C ALA A 80 0.47 -7.14 -9.91
N ARG A 81 0.75 -7.58 -8.68
CA ARG A 81 2.06 -8.07 -8.27
C ARG A 81 2.42 -9.44 -8.86
N ASN A 82 1.44 -10.33 -9.04
CA ASN A 82 1.67 -11.68 -9.57
C ASN A 82 1.61 -11.75 -11.09
N ARG A 83 1.30 -10.63 -11.76
CA ARG A 83 1.19 -10.55 -13.22
C ARG A 83 2.51 -10.94 -13.90
N VAL A 84 2.46 -11.90 -14.81
CA VAL A 84 3.62 -12.27 -15.61
C VAL A 84 3.86 -11.21 -16.67
N LYS A 85 5.02 -10.54 -16.59
CA LYS A 85 5.43 -9.55 -17.60
C LYS A 85 5.96 -10.26 -18.85
N THR A 86 5.11 -10.46 -19.84
CA THR A 86 5.48 -11.06 -21.13
C THR A 86 5.92 -10.02 -22.16
N GLY A 87 5.43 -8.78 -22.04
CA GLY A 87 5.79 -7.67 -22.92
C GLY A 87 6.97 -6.83 -22.43
N ASP A 88 7.60 -6.12 -23.37
CA ASP A 88 8.68 -5.20 -23.05
C ASP A 88 8.11 -3.87 -22.54
N GLU A 89 8.03 -3.72 -21.22
CA GLU A 89 7.61 -2.48 -20.59
C GLU A 89 8.78 -1.48 -20.56
N THR A 90 8.59 -0.33 -21.22
CA THR A 90 9.46 0.83 -21.02
C THR A 90 8.80 1.76 -20.01
N SER A 91 9.02 1.51 -18.71
CA SER A 91 8.56 2.45 -17.70
C SER A 91 9.37 3.74 -17.82
N VAL A 92 8.71 4.85 -18.11
CA VAL A 92 9.30 6.17 -17.87
C VAL A 92 9.62 6.21 -16.39
N CYS A 93 10.83 6.65 -16.01
CA CYS A 93 11.24 6.79 -14.62
C CYS A 93 10.34 7.82 -13.90
N MET A 94 9.15 7.39 -13.54
CA MET A 94 8.20 8.02 -12.65
C MET A 94 8.37 7.25 -11.36
N CYS A 95 8.71 7.94 -10.27
CA CYS A 95 9.00 7.32 -8.97
C CYS A 95 7.80 6.60 -8.31
N GLU A 96 6.72 6.32 -9.05
CA GLU A 96 5.42 5.91 -8.52
C GLU A 96 5.15 4.41 -8.63
N ASP A 97 5.85 3.65 -9.48
CA ASP A 97 5.58 2.22 -9.61
C ASP A 97 6.53 1.38 -8.75
N ASP A 98 5.92 0.77 -7.71
CA ASP A 98 6.39 -0.37 -6.93
C ASP A 98 7.91 -0.51 -6.85
N LEU A 99 8.56 0.41 -6.14
CA LEU A 99 9.93 0.17 -5.67
C LEU A 99 9.92 -1.15 -4.88
N PRO A 100 10.50 -2.24 -5.39
CA PRO A 100 10.82 -3.35 -4.54
C PRO A 100 11.81 -2.76 -3.54
N HIS A 101 11.46 -2.81 -2.25
CA HIS A 101 12.27 -2.26 -1.19
C HIS A 101 13.72 -2.66 -1.45
N CYS A 102 14.53 -1.67 -1.83
CA CYS A 102 15.92 -1.88 -2.10
C CYS A 102 16.52 -2.31 -0.76
N GLN A 103 16.65 -3.63 -0.56
CA GLN A 103 17.48 -4.21 0.47
C GLN A 103 18.90 -3.80 0.12
N ARG A 104 19.24 -2.58 0.50
CA ARG A 104 20.61 -2.11 0.51
C ARG A 104 21.20 -2.69 1.78
N GLY A 105 21.82 -3.86 1.62
CA GLY A 105 22.77 -4.39 2.58
C GLY A 105 23.91 -3.40 2.70
N THR A 106 23.78 -2.43 3.59
CA THR A 106 24.90 -1.71 4.19
C THR A 106 24.39 -1.16 5.52
N THR A 107 24.68 -1.91 6.57
CA THR A 107 24.75 -1.44 7.95
C THR A 107 25.73 -0.28 8.01
N GLU A 108 25.26 0.94 7.74
CA GLU A 108 25.94 2.16 8.15
C GLU A 108 25.08 2.82 9.22
N ILE A 109 25.53 2.58 10.44
CA ILE A 109 25.06 3.16 11.69
C ILE A 109 24.85 4.66 11.47
N ALA A 110 23.59 5.11 11.58
CA ALA A 110 23.32 6.52 11.75
C ALA A 110 24.09 7.01 12.98
N PRO A 111 24.82 8.13 12.94
CA PRO A 111 25.43 8.66 14.14
C PRO A 111 24.29 8.99 15.12
N GLU A 112 24.30 8.36 16.29
CA GLU A 112 23.44 8.73 17.43
C GLU A 112 23.75 10.19 17.78
N TYR A 113 23.00 11.12 17.22
CA TYR A 113 22.99 12.50 17.67
C TYR A 113 21.87 12.65 18.68
N GLY A 114 22.29 12.84 19.93
CA GLY A 114 21.42 13.24 21.02
C GLY A 114 20.69 14.53 20.70
N LEU A 115 19.39 14.52 20.99
CA LEU A 115 18.56 15.65 21.39
C LEU A 115 19.14 17.06 21.15
N GLU A 116 19.16 17.48 19.90
CA GLU A 116 19.10 18.90 19.56
C GLU A 116 18.34 19.03 18.24
N ASP A 117 17.20 19.71 18.31
CA ASP A 117 16.17 19.90 17.27
C ASP A 117 16.64 20.82 16.13
N ARG A 118 17.91 20.69 15.73
CA ARG A 118 18.53 21.39 14.61
C ARG A 118 18.78 20.40 13.51
N VAL A 119 17.87 20.38 12.55
CA VAL A 119 18.09 19.71 11.25
C VAL A 119 19.41 20.24 10.66
N ASP A 120 20.45 19.40 10.65
CA ASP A 120 21.75 19.78 10.10
C ASP A 120 21.62 20.01 8.58
N VAL A 121 21.68 21.28 8.19
CA VAL A 121 21.59 21.71 6.79
C VAL A 121 22.67 21.02 5.93
N ARG A 122 23.84 20.70 6.50
CA ARG A 122 24.91 20.00 5.77
C ARG A 122 24.54 18.54 5.50
N TYR A 123 23.92 17.88 6.47
CA TYR A 123 23.40 16.53 6.30
C TYR A 123 22.30 16.48 5.24
N LEU A 124 21.36 17.44 5.24
CA LEU A 124 20.34 17.53 4.19
C LEU A 124 20.95 17.81 2.81
N GLN A 125 21.95 18.69 2.71
CA GLN A 125 22.66 18.95 1.46
C GLN A 125 23.37 17.70 0.94
N TRP A 126 23.99 16.92 1.84
CA TRP A 126 24.62 15.65 1.50
C TRP A 126 23.59 14.61 1.03
N LEU A 127 22.47 14.44 1.74
CA LEU A 127 21.37 13.57 1.32
C LEU A 127 20.83 13.96 -0.05
N ASN A 128 20.63 15.26 -0.31
CA ASN A 128 20.18 15.76 -1.60
C ASN A 128 21.22 15.47 -2.71
N GLY A 129 22.51 15.67 -2.42
CA GLY A 129 23.60 15.30 -3.33
C GLY A 129 23.59 13.80 -3.67
N ARG A 130 23.39 12.94 -2.66
CA ARG A 130 23.25 11.49 -2.84
C ARG A 130 22.03 11.13 -3.68
N LEU A 131 20.86 11.69 -3.37
CA LEU A 131 19.63 11.46 -4.14
C LEU A 131 19.81 11.85 -5.61
N ARG A 132 20.40 13.03 -5.88
CA ARG A 132 20.70 13.48 -7.25
C ARG A 132 21.66 12.53 -7.97
N PHE A 133 22.68 12.02 -7.27
CA PHE A 133 23.62 11.07 -7.87
C PHE A 133 22.95 9.73 -8.17
N GLN A 134 22.16 9.19 -7.22
CA GLN A 134 21.38 7.95 -7.42
C GLN A 134 20.39 8.10 -8.58
N TRP A 135 19.69 9.25 -8.66
CA TRP A 135 18.79 9.57 -9.75
C TRP A 135 19.48 9.57 -11.12
N ARG A 136 20.64 10.24 -11.23
CA ARG A 136 21.42 10.27 -12.46
C ARG A 136 21.91 8.88 -12.86
N SER A 137 22.37 8.09 -11.89
CA SER A 137 22.79 6.70 -12.13
C SER A 137 21.63 5.84 -12.64
N LEU A 138 20.46 5.94 -12.01
CA LEU A 138 19.26 5.23 -12.43
C LEU A 138 18.82 5.64 -13.84
N HIS A 139 18.85 6.95 -14.13
CA HIS A 139 18.53 7.45 -15.46
C HIS A 139 19.51 6.94 -16.53
N ALA A 140 20.81 6.91 -16.24
CA ALA A 140 21.81 6.35 -17.15
C ALA A 140 21.58 4.85 -17.39
N GLN A 141 21.27 4.08 -16.34
CA GLN A 141 20.92 2.65 -16.47
C GLN A 141 19.68 2.43 -17.34
N HIS A 142 18.63 3.22 -17.12
CA HIS A 142 17.42 3.17 -17.92
C HIS A 142 17.72 3.49 -19.39
N GLN A 143 18.53 4.51 -19.67
CA GLN A 143 18.93 4.84 -21.03
C GLN A 143 19.70 3.70 -21.70
N GLU A 144 20.59 3.02 -20.99
CA GLU A 144 21.29 1.84 -21.52
C GLU A 144 20.33 0.67 -21.78
N GLN A 145 19.37 0.43 -20.88
CA GLN A 145 18.34 -0.59 -21.08
C GLN A 145 17.51 -0.29 -22.35
N CYS A 146 17.07 0.96 -22.56
CA CYS A 146 16.35 1.34 -23.77
C CYS A 146 17.19 1.13 -25.04
N LYS A 147 18.49 1.45 -25.01
CA LYS A 147 19.39 1.20 -26.16
C LYS A 147 19.51 -0.29 -26.47
N LEU A 148 19.63 -1.13 -25.46
CA LEU A 148 19.73 -2.59 -25.63
C LEU A 148 18.42 -3.17 -26.15
N LEU A 149 17.29 -2.74 -25.59
CA LEU A 149 15.96 -3.14 -26.04
C LEU A 149 15.73 -2.76 -27.50
N HIS A 150 16.06 -1.52 -27.87
CA HIS A 150 15.94 -1.06 -29.25
C HIS A 150 16.80 -1.89 -30.21
N LYS A 151 18.03 -2.26 -29.82
CA LYS A 151 18.87 -3.14 -30.64
C LYS A 151 18.20 -4.50 -30.85
N LEU A 152 17.65 -5.09 -29.79
CA LEU A 152 16.94 -6.37 -29.87
C LEU A 152 15.78 -6.28 -30.86
N HIS A 153 14.91 -5.27 -30.72
CA HIS A 153 13.77 -5.06 -31.62
C HIS A 153 14.20 -4.85 -33.08
N LEU A 154 15.30 -4.11 -33.31
CA LEU A 154 15.85 -3.94 -34.65
C LEU A 154 16.34 -5.27 -35.24
N PHE A 155 17.03 -6.11 -34.45
CA PHE A 155 17.55 -7.39 -34.92
C PHE A 155 16.46 -8.44 -35.14
N THR A 156 15.35 -8.35 -34.42
CA THR A 156 14.22 -9.30 -34.53
C THR A 156 13.09 -8.77 -35.43
N SER A 157 13.26 -7.59 -36.02
CA SER A 157 12.30 -7.01 -36.95
C SER A 157 12.04 -7.94 -38.16
N GLY A 158 10.78 -8.12 -38.51
CA GLY A 158 10.28 -9.05 -39.53
C GLY A 158 10.19 -10.51 -39.08
N SER A 159 10.56 -10.85 -37.84
CA SER A 159 10.57 -12.25 -37.36
C SER A 159 9.26 -12.68 -36.69
N HIS A 160 8.40 -11.72 -36.32
CA HIS A 160 7.15 -11.97 -35.61
C HIS A 160 5.95 -12.15 -36.56
N MET A 161 4.99 -13.00 -36.17
CA MET A 161 3.81 -13.31 -36.98
C MET A 161 2.82 -12.14 -37.06
N ASP A 162 2.70 -11.35 -35.98
CA ASP A 162 1.90 -10.12 -35.99
C ASP A 162 2.64 -8.99 -36.71
N GLN A 163 2.06 -8.55 -37.82
CA GLN A 163 2.59 -7.46 -38.66
C GLN A 163 2.60 -6.10 -37.96
N ILE A 164 1.82 -5.92 -36.90
CA ILE A 164 1.72 -4.66 -36.14
C ILE A 164 2.94 -4.49 -35.21
N LEU A 165 3.36 -5.56 -34.55
CA LEU A 165 4.54 -5.55 -33.68
C LEU A 165 5.79 -5.74 -34.55
N GLY A 166 5.81 -6.77 -35.38
CA GLY A 166 6.87 -7.04 -36.33
C GLY A 166 8.23 -7.37 -35.71
N HIS A 167 8.39 -7.41 -34.38
CA HIS A 167 9.64 -7.76 -33.68
C HIS A 167 9.34 -8.67 -32.48
N PHE A 168 10.36 -9.36 -31.99
CA PHE A 168 10.25 -10.17 -30.77
C PHE A 168 10.48 -9.35 -29.51
N SER A 169 9.77 -9.71 -28.45
CA SER A 169 10.03 -9.22 -27.11
C SER A 169 11.32 -9.82 -26.51
N ILE A 170 11.79 -9.28 -25.37
CA ILE A 170 12.90 -9.89 -24.63
C ILE A 170 12.54 -11.32 -24.24
N THR A 171 11.34 -11.55 -23.70
CA THR A 171 10.92 -12.87 -23.23
C THR A 171 10.86 -13.88 -24.38
N GLU A 172 10.33 -13.47 -25.54
CA GLU A 172 10.29 -14.31 -26.74
C GLU A 172 11.69 -14.64 -27.25
N THR A 173 12.59 -13.66 -27.26
CA THR A 173 13.98 -13.85 -27.70
C THR A 173 14.72 -14.82 -26.76
N ASP A 174 14.47 -14.73 -25.46
CA ASP A 174 15.03 -15.66 -24.47
C ASP A 174 14.48 -17.08 -24.63
N LEU A 175 13.19 -17.23 -24.94
CA LEU A 175 12.58 -18.54 -25.22
C LEU A 175 13.14 -19.20 -26.48
N VAL A 176 13.40 -18.42 -27.54
CA VAL A 176 14.07 -18.91 -28.76
C VAL A 176 15.48 -19.41 -28.44
N ARG A 177 16.19 -18.70 -27.56
CA ARG A 177 17.55 -19.08 -27.14
C ARG A 177 17.58 -20.29 -26.21
N GLN A 178 16.60 -20.38 -25.31
CA GLN A 178 16.52 -21.40 -24.26
C GLN A 178 15.09 -21.98 -24.18
N PRO A 179 14.77 -23.00 -24.99
CA PRO A 179 13.42 -23.55 -25.05
C PRO A 179 12.99 -24.26 -23.76
N GLU A 180 13.92 -24.66 -22.87
CA GLU A 180 13.57 -25.24 -21.57
C GLU A 180 12.87 -24.24 -20.64
N ASN A 181 13.10 -22.94 -20.81
CA ASN A 181 12.43 -21.89 -20.04
C ASN A 181 10.94 -21.77 -20.38
N TYR A 182 10.52 -22.32 -21.52
CA TYR A 182 9.11 -22.34 -21.93
C TYR A 182 8.22 -23.06 -20.90
N LYS A 183 8.69 -24.19 -20.34
CA LYS A 183 7.93 -24.93 -19.32
C LYS A 183 7.73 -24.10 -18.06
N GLN A 184 8.74 -23.34 -17.64
CA GLN A 184 8.66 -22.46 -16.48
C GLN A 184 7.69 -21.30 -16.74
N LEU A 185 7.76 -20.69 -17.93
CA LEU A 185 6.84 -19.63 -18.32
C LEU A 185 5.39 -20.13 -18.37
N LEU A 186 5.15 -21.31 -18.94
CA LEU A 186 3.82 -21.92 -18.95
C LEU A 186 3.28 -22.15 -17.53
N GLN A 187 4.11 -22.68 -16.62
CA GLN A 187 3.69 -22.87 -15.22
C GLN A 187 3.31 -21.55 -14.55
N LEU A 188 4.07 -20.48 -14.81
CA LEU A 188 3.75 -19.15 -14.31
C LEU A 188 2.43 -18.63 -14.88
N LEU A 189 2.24 -18.70 -16.20
CA LEU A 189 1.00 -18.27 -16.86
C LEU A 189 -0.22 -19.08 -16.41
N GLU A 190 -0.08 -20.39 -16.24
CA GLU A 190 -1.14 -21.22 -15.68
C GLU A 190 -1.45 -20.83 -14.24
N SER A 191 -0.45 -20.50 -13.43
CA SER A 191 -0.66 -20.04 -12.06
C SER A 191 -1.37 -18.68 -12.01
N GLU A 192 -1.02 -17.76 -12.90
CA GLU A 192 -1.68 -16.47 -13.05
C GLU A 192 -3.13 -16.65 -13.51
N THR A 193 -3.37 -17.50 -14.51
CA THR A 193 -4.71 -17.80 -15.03
C THR A 193 -5.61 -18.38 -13.93
N ARG A 194 -5.11 -19.35 -13.15
CA ARG A 194 -5.86 -19.90 -12.00
C ARG A 194 -6.19 -18.84 -10.94
N GLN A 195 -5.27 -17.91 -10.68
CA GLN A 195 -5.52 -16.80 -9.75
C GLN A 195 -6.57 -15.82 -10.27
N LEU A 196 -6.53 -15.51 -11.58
CA LEU A 196 -7.52 -14.66 -12.22
C LEU A 196 -8.91 -15.31 -12.23
N GLU A 197 -9.00 -16.61 -12.52
CA GLU A 197 -10.24 -17.38 -12.43
C GLU A 197 -10.83 -17.33 -11.01
N ALA A 198 -10.02 -17.62 -9.99
CA ALA A 198 -10.44 -17.55 -8.59
C ALA A 198 -10.88 -16.14 -8.19
N PHE A 199 -10.24 -15.10 -8.72
CA PHE A 199 -10.67 -13.72 -8.50
C PHE A 199 -12.02 -13.42 -9.16
N LEU A 200 -12.28 -13.91 -10.37
CA LEU A 200 -13.57 -13.75 -11.04
C LEU A 200 -14.68 -14.47 -10.28
N GLU A 201 -14.42 -15.68 -9.79
CA GLU A 201 -15.35 -16.41 -8.92
C GLU A 201 -15.63 -15.63 -7.63
N TRP A 202 -14.59 -15.08 -6.99
CA TRP A 202 -14.78 -14.22 -5.81
C TRP A 202 -15.60 -12.97 -6.14
N LYS A 203 -15.35 -12.30 -7.27
CA LYS A 203 -16.10 -11.12 -7.70
C LYS A 203 -17.59 -11.41 -7.89
N GLN A 204 -17.97 -12.61 -8.31
CA GLN A 204 -19.38 -13.01 -8.40
C GLN A 204 -20.02 -13.13 -7.01
N LEU A 205 -19.26 -13.54 -5.99
CA LEU A 205 -19.71 -13.74 -4.61
C LEU A 205 -19.55 -12.49 -3.72
N GLU A 206 -18.81 -11.49 -4.20
CA GLU A 206 -18.58 -10.21 -3.52
C GLU A 206 -19.86 -9.57 -2.94
N PRO A 207 -21.00 -9.45 -3.66
CA PRO A 207 -22.21 -8.86 -3.07
C PRO A 207 -22.77 -9.67 -1.90
N VAL A 208 -22.70 -11.00 -1.97
CA VAL A 208 -23.15 -11.89 -0.89
C VAL A 208 -22.27 -11.73 0.34
N TYR A 209 -20.95 -11.62 0.13
CA TYR A 209 -20.00 -11.37 1.19
C TYR A 209 -20.27 -10.03 1.90
N TRP A 210 -20.53 -8.96 1.15
CA TRP A 210 -20.81 -7.65 1.74
C TRP A 210 -22.16 -7.62 2.47
N GLN A 211 -23.20 -8.25 1.92
CA GLN A 211 -24.48 -8.40 2.60
C GLN A 211 -24.33 -9.17 3.92
N TRP A 212 -23.51 -10.22 3.94
CA TRP A 212 -23.20 -10.92 5.18
C TRP A 212 -22.40 -10.03 6.15
N MET A 213 -21.46 -9.22 5.66
CA MET A 213 -20.70 -8.30 6.51
C MET A 213 -21.58 -7.26 7.20
N GLU A 214 -22.63 -6.77 6.53
CA GLU A 214 -23.63 -5.89 7.15
C GLU A 214 -24.29 -6.59 8.35
N THR A 215 -24.69 -7.86 8.23
CA THR A 215 -25.25 -8.61 9.37
C THR A 215 -24.25 -8.79 10.51
N VAL A 216 -22.95 -8.92 10.23
CA VAL A 216 -21.91 -8.98 11.27
C VAL A 216 -21.82 -7.64 12.01
N LEU A 217 -21.98 -6.52 11.32
CA LEU A 217 -22.00 -5.19 11.92
C LEU A 217 -23.28 -4.96 12.74
N ASP A 218 -24.43 -5.38 12.24
CA ASP A 218 -25.72 -5.26 12.93
C ASP A 218 -25.74 -6.04 14.25
N ASN A 219 -25.22 -7.27 14.24
CA ASN A 219 -25.05 -8.06 15.47
C ASN A 219 -24.18 -7.34 16.51
N MET A 220 -23.16 -6.58 16.10
CA MET A 220 -22.36 -5.79 17.06
C MET A 220 -23.13 -4.62 17.65
N ALA A 221 -23.96 -3.95 16.86
CA ALA A 221 -24.78 -2.84 17.33
C ALA A 221 -25.81 -3.33 18.37
N GLU A 222 -26.41 -4.49 18.12
CA GLU A 222 -27.36 -5.13 19.05
C GLU A 222 -26.67 -5.62 20.33
N GLU A 223 -25.48 -6.23 20.25
CA GLU A 223 -24.69 -6.63 21.42
C GLU A 223 -24.29 -5.43 22.31
N GLY A 224 -23.93 -4.29 21.71
CA GLY A 224 -23.66 -3.06 22.45
C GLY A 224 -24.88 -2.55 23.21
N ASN A 225 -26.05 -2.55 22.56
CA ASN A 225 -27.32 -2.10 23.16
C ASN A 225 -27.82 -3.03 24.29
N MET A 226 -27.56 -4.34 24.19
CA MET A 226 -27.91 -5.31 25.24
C MET A 226 -27.00 -5.21 26.47
N CYS A 227 -25.76 -4.79 26.30
CA CYS A 227 -24.81 -4.60 27.39
C CYS A 227 -25.12 -3.31 28.18
N GLU A 228 -25.47 -2.22 27.50
CA GLU A 228 -25.90 -0.96 28.14
C GLU A 228 -27.23 -1.08 28.89
N SER A 229 -28.12 -2.00 28.49
CA SER A 229 -29.42 -2.19 29.14
C SER A 229 -29.38 -3.08 30.40
N GLN A 230 -28.33 -3.87 30.61
CA GLN A 230 -28.13 -4.64 31.85
C GLN A 230 -27.48 -3.82 32.97
N ASP A 231 -26.67 -2.82 32.64
CA ASP A 231 -26.09 -1.90 33.64
C ASP A 231 -27.07 -0.81 34.10
N ALA A 232 -28.26 -0.71 33.50
CA ALA A 232 -29.27 0.28 33.85
C ALA A 232 -30.16 -0.06 35.07
N HIS A 233 -29.98 -1.22 35.72
CA HIS A 233 -30.85 -1.67 36.83
C HIS A 233 -30.23 -1.59 38.24
N VAL A 234 -29.05 -0.99 38.40
CA VAL A 234 -28.50 -0.72 39.74
C VAL A 234 -28.31 0.79 39.93
N GLU A 235 -29.08 1.30 40.89
CA GLU A 235 -29.00 2.63 41.53
C GLU A 235 -29.43 3.86 40.73
N LYS A 236 -30.75 4.11 40.79
CA LYS A 236 -31.27 5.48 40.94
C LYS A 236 -30.82 6.04 42.29
N SER A 237 -29.71 6.77 42.31
CA SER A 237 -29.47 7.81 43.30
C SER A 237 -28.89 9.04 42.59
N GLY A 238 -29.55 10.18 42.77
CA GLY A 238 -29.33 11.36 41.94
C GLY A 238 -27.99 12.06 42.21
N LEU A 239 -27.34 12.54 41.15
CA LEU A 239 -26.40 13.68 41.14
C LEU A 239 -26.28 14.22 39.69
N PRO A 240 -25.73 15.42 39.46
CA PRO A 240 -26.28 16.40 38.53
C PRO A 240 -25.74 16.25 37.11
N LYS A 241 -26.45 16.88 36.18
CA LYS A 241 -26.10 17.06 34.77
C LYS A 241 -24.74 17.78 34.64
N VAL A 242 -23.64 17.02 34.63
CA VAL A 242 -22.30 17.50 34.32
C VAL A 242 -22.07 17.28 32.82
N THR A 243 -22.13 18.37 32.07
CA THR A 243 -21.62 18.46 30.69
C THR A 243 -20.10 18.39 30.75
N SER A 244 -19.52 17.19 30.91
CA SER A 244 -18.06 17.01 30.81
C SER A 244 -17.68 16.80 29.35
N CYS A 245 -17.68 17.88 28.56
CA CYS A 245 -16.86 17.92 27.37
C CYS A 245 -15.40 17.99 27.85
N CYS A 246 -14.59 16.99 27.51
CA CYS A 246 -13.19 16.97 27.91
C CYS A 246 -12.46 18.17 27.27
N PRO A 247 -11.71 19.01 28.02
CA PRO A 247 -11.08 20.23 27.48
C PRO A 247 -10.12 19.98 26.30
N TRP A 248 -9.58 18.77 26.20
CA TRP A 248 -8.70 18.37 25.10
C TRP A 248 -9.45 18.10 23.79
N ALA A 249 -10.73 17.72 23.85
CA ALA A 249 -11.55 17.47 22.66
C ALA A 249 -11.88 18.79 21.95
N ASP A 250 -12.29 19.82 22.70
CA ASP A 250 -12.52 21.17 22.15
C ASP A 250 -11.22 21.79 21.61
N SER A 251 -10.08 21.52 22.27
CA SER A 251 -8.75 21.94 21.79
C SER A 251 -8.35 21.24 20.49
N LEU A 252 -8.65 19.94 20.34
CA LEU A 252 -8.31 19.17 19.15
C LEU A 252 -9.15 19.62 17.95
N THR A 253 -10.45 19.80 18.15
CA THR A 253 -11.37 20.32 17.12
C THR A 253 -10.93 21.71 16.66
N GLY A 254 -10.56 22.59 17.61
CA GLY A 254 -10.04 23.92 17.29
C GLY A 254 -8.71 23.92 16.52
N GLN A 255 -7.83 22.93 16.77
CA GLN A 255 -6.59 22.77 16.00
C GLN A 255 -6.85 22.26 14.58
N ILE A 256 -7.80 21.32 14.42
CA ILE A 256 -8.23 20.81 13.11
C ILE A 256 -8.86 21.94 12.29
N ASP A 257 -9.72 22.76 12.90
CA ASP A 257 -10.35 23.91 12.25
C ASP A 257 -9.36 25.04 11.88
N ARG A 258 -8.23 25.11 12.58
CA ARG A 258 -7.15 26.03 12.25
C ARG A 258 -6.34 25.51 11.06
N LEU A 259 -5.94 24.25 11.10
CA LEU A 259 -5.21 23.60 10.01
C LEU A 259 -6.02 23.55 8.71
N SER A 260 -7.33 23.33 8.79
CA SER A 260 -8.21 23.32 7.62
C SER A 260 -8.29 24.70 6.97
N ARG A 261 -8.37 25.78 7.77
CA ARG A 261 -8.31 27.16 7.27
C ARG A 261 -6.96 27.48 6.65
N ASP A 262 -5.86 27.13 7.32
CA ASP A 262 -4.52 27.38 6.80
C ASP A 262 -4.31 26.66 5.45
N LEU A 263 -4.75 25.40 5.33
CA LEU A 263 -4.71 24.66 4.06
C LEU A 263 -5.56 25.31 2.95
N MET A 264 -6.76 25.81 3.28
CA MET A 264 -7.57 26.54 2.30
C MET A 264 -6.87 27.83 1.83
N THR A 265 -6.26 28.59 2.74
CA THR A 265 -5.51 29.80 2.35
C THR A 265 -4.32 29.48 1.45
N LEU A 266 -3.61 28.39 1.73
CA LEU A 266 -2.44 27.96 0.96
C LEU A 266 -2.86 27.48 -0.44
N ARG A 267 -3.99 26.76 -0.54
CA ARG A 267 -4.59 26.38 -1.82
C ARG A 267 -4.93 27.61 -2.66
N ASP A 268 -5.54 28.62 -2.05
CA ASP A 268 -5.99 29.81 -2.77
C ASP A 268 -4.78 30.65 -3.24
N GLN A 269 -3.74 30.78 -2.41
CA GLN A 269 -2.46 31.41 -2.80
C GLN A 269 -1.76 30.67 -3.94
N LEU A 270 -1.74 29.33 -3.90
CA LEU A 270 -1.18 28.53 -5.00
C LEU A 270 -1.99 28.71 -6.27
N HIS A 271 -3.32 28.81 -6.17
CA HIS A 271 -4.18 29.05 -7.33
C HIS A 271 -3.92 30.42 -7.95
N GLU A 272 -3.72 31.45 -7.12
CA GLU A 272 -3.36 32.80 -7.56
C GLU A 272 -1.98 32.84 -8.22
N LEU A 273 -0.97 32.17 -7.63
CA LEU A 273 0.36 32.08 -8.24
C LEU A 273 0.36 31.31 -9.58
N VAL A 274 -0.44 30.24 -9.68
CA VAL A 274 -0.57 29.46 -10.92
C VAL A 274 -1.28 30.28 -11.99
N THR A 275 -2.32 31.03 -11.65
CA THR A 275 -3.04 31.90 -12.60
C THR A 275 -2.18 33.06 -13.07
N CYS A 276 -1.47 33.74 -12.16
CA CYS A 276 -0.48 34.76 -12.49
C CYS A 276 0.63 34.22 -13.40
N ARG A 277 1.16 33.03 -13.11
CA ARG A 277 2.20 32.40 -13.93
C ARG A 277 1.68 31.99 -15.30
N LYS A 278 0.44 31.49 -15.40
CA LYS A 278 -0.21 31.18 -16.68
C LYS A 278 -0.43 32.44 -17.53
N ALA A 279 -0.89 33.54 -16.93
CA ALA A 279 -1.07 34.81 -17.62
C ALA A 279 0.26 35.38 -18.16
N ALA A 280 1.31 35.38 -17.35
CA ALA A 280 2.66 35.79 -17.75
C ALA A 280 3.26 34.90 -18.85
N TRP A 281 2.85 33.63 -18.92
CA TRP A 281 3.23 32.72 -19.99
C TRP A 281 2.48 33.03 -21.29
N CYS A 282 1.17 33.30 -21.23
CA CYS A 282 0.37 33.67 -22.39
C CYS A 282 0.83 35.00 -23.03
N GLU A 283 1.34 35.96 -22.25
CA GLU A 283 1.91 37.20 -22.77
C GLU A 283 3.25 37.00 -23.49
N LYS A 284 4.04 35.99 -23.11
CA LYS A 284 5.32 35.67 -23.76
C LYS A 284 5.18 34.85 -25.05
N VAL A 285 3.98 34.32 -25.31
CA VAL A 285 3.68 33.47 -26.48
C VAL A 285 2.92 34.25 -27.58
N ARG A 286 2.63 35.54 -27.36
CA ARG A 286 2.25 36.50 -28.41
C ARG A 286 3.48 37.23 -28.94
#